data_AF-A0A965G4C5-F1
#
_entry.id   AF-A0A965G4C5-F1
#
_cell.length_a   1.000
_cell.length_b   1.000
_cell.length_c   1.000
_cell.angle_alpha   90.00
_cell.angle_beta   90.00
_cell.angle_gamma   90.00
#
_symmetry.space_group_name_H-M   'P 1'
#
loop_
_entity.id
_entity.type
_entity.pdbx_description
1 polymer ?
#
loop_
_entity_poly.entity_id
_entity_poly.type
_entity_poly.pdbx_seq_one_letter_code
_entity_poly.pdbx_strand_id
1 'polypeptide(L)'
;MASLPSSAWDKEKAAVLLQRAGFGGTPGEAEALSRMSPRQAADSLLGPAEAPKADPPESILKPSLNDKLRTLRNRLNLLDPKTQEEKRREILRVLKAEQEKRLTDLRGWWLSRMADPGTAAREKMVLSAESPSALAAEPPFP
;
A
#
# COMPACT_ATOMS: atom_id res chain seq x y z
N MET A 1 -10.48 20.95 16.31
CA MET A 1 -9.53 21.11 15.17
C MET A 1 -9.81 22.46 14.53
N ALA A 2 -8.82 23.37 14.51
CA ALA A 2 -9.00 24.71 13.95
C ALA A 2 -9.03 24.64 12.42
N SER A 3 -10.13 25.08 11.81
CA SER A 3 -10.21 25.25 10.36
C SER A 3 -9.34 26.44 9.96
N LEU A 4 -8.51 26.29 8.93
CA LEU A 4 -7.83 27.42 8.32
C LEU A 4 -8.90 28.40 7.78
N PRO A 5 -8.80 29.71 8.07
CA PRO A 5 -9.68 30.70 7.45
C PRO A 5 -9.36 30.77 5.95
N SER A 6 -10.39 30.96 5.11
CA SER A 6 -10.23 30.99 3.65
C SER A 6 -9.22 32.04 3.17
N SER A 7 -9.06 33.13 3.92
CA SER A 7 -8.09 34.20 3.63
C SER A 7 -6.62 33.78 3.80
N ALA A 8 -6.38 32.71 4.56
CA ALA A 8 -5.05 32.13 4.74
C ALA A 8 -4.81 30.97 3.79
N TRP A 9 -5.68 30.69 2.81
CA TRP A 9 -5.47 29.63 1.82
C TRP A 9 -4.62 30.15 0.66
N ASP A 10 -3.55 29.44 0.33
CA ASP A 10 -2.59 29.83 -0.71
C ASP A 10 -2.00 28.59 -1.40
N LYS A 11 -1.19 28.83 -2.44
CA LYS A 11 -0.54 27.78 -3.23
C LYS A 11 0.39 26.90 -2.40
N GLU A 12 1.06 27.44 -1.40
CA GLU A 12 1.95 26.67 -0.53
C GLU A 12 1.17 25.69 0.34
N LYS A 13 0.06 26.12 0.93
CA LYS A 13 -0.81 25.25 1.73
C LYS A 13 -1.54 24.21 0.88
N ALA A 14 -1.90 24.56 -0.36
CA ALA A 14 -2.40 23.58 -1.33
C ALA A 14 -1.34 22.50 -1.65
N ALA A 15 -0.07 22.89 -1.81
CA ALA A 15 1.02 21.93 -2.01
C ALA A 15 1.27 21.04 -0.78
N VAL A 16 1.21 21.61 0.44
CA VAL A 16 1.31 20.83 1.69
C VAL A 16 0.14 19.84 1.81
N LEU A 17 -1.08 20.25 1.41
CA LEU A 17 -2.24 19.35 1.40
C LEU A 17 -2.00 18.17 0.45
N LEU A 18 -1.48 18.41 -0.76
CA LEU A 18 -1.10 17.35 -1.71
C LEU A 18 -0.05 16.38 -1.14
N GLN A 19 0.95 16.90 -0.42
CA GLN A 19 1.96 16.06 0.24
C GLN A 19 1.36 15.19 1.34
N ARG A 20 0.36 15.70 2.06
CA ARG A 20 -0.33 14.94 3.12
C ARG A 20 -1.28 13.90 2.55
N ALA A 21 -2.06 14.27 1.54
CA ALA A 21 -3.02 13.39 0.90
C ALA A 21 -2.35 12.24 0.15
N GLY A 22 -1.26 12.48 -0.58
CA GLY A 22 -0.59 11.46 -1.40
C GLY A 22 0.92 11.45 -1.26
N PHE A 23 1.62 11.39 -2.40
CA PHE A 23 3.07 11.58 -2.53
C PHE A 23 3.46 13.02 -2.88
N GLY A 24 2.51 13.96 -2.81
CA GLY A 24 2.65 15.30 -3.39
C GLY A 24 1.91 15.41 -4.73
N GLY A 25 2.07 16.56 -5.38
CA GLY A 25 1.50 16.84 -6.69
C GLY A 25 2.35 17.84 -7.46
N THR A 26 2.02 18.03 -8.72
CA THR A 26 2.68 18.97 -9.62
C THR A 26 2.39 20.42 -9.24
N PRO A 27 3.24 21.38 -9.64
CA PRO A 27 2.97 22.81 -9.43
C PRO A 27 1.62 23.28 -10.02
N GLY A 28 1.17 22.64 -11.11
CA GLY A 28 -0.13 22.92 -11.73
C GLY A 28 -1.31 22.43 -10.89
N GLU A 29 -1.20 21.25 -10.27
CA GLU A 29 -2.22 20.74 -9.35
C GLU A 29 -2.32 21.58 -8.08
N ALA A 30 -1.18 22.02 -7.53
CA ALA A 30 -1.17 22.94 -6.38
C ALA A 30 -1.89 24.26 -6.71
N GLU A 31 -1.71 24.78 -7.93
CA GLU A 31 -2.39 25.99 -8.39
C GLU A 31 -3.88 25.78 -8.64
N ALA A 32 -4.27 24.62 -9.16
CA ALA A 32 -5.67 24.25 -9.32
C ALA A 32 -6.39 24.19 -7.95
N LEU A 33 -5.75 23.58 -6.95
CA LEU A 33 -6.30 23.49 -5.59
C LEU A 33 -6.29 24.85 -4.86
N SER A 34 -5.31 25.73 -5.10
CA SER A 34 -5.30 27.06 -4.49
C SER A 34 -6.45 27.95 -4.96
N ARG A 35 -7.05 27.65 -6.12
CA ARG A 35 -8.26 28.33 -6.62
C ARG A 35 -9.55 27.81 -5.99
N MET A 36 -9.49 26.69 -5.28
CA MET A 36 -10.62 26.12 -4.52
C MET A 36 -10.61 26.64 -3.08
N SER A 37 -11.74 26.57 -2.38
CA SER A 37 -11.72 26.73 -0.92
C SER A 37 -11.02 25.53 -0.26
N PRO A 38 -10.44 25.67 0.95
CA PRO A 38 -9.78 24.57 1.65
C PRO A 38 -10.61 23.29 1.75
N ARG A 39 -11.93 23.45 1.98
CA ARG A 39 -12.86 22.32 2.06
C ARG A 39 -13.06 21.63 0.71
N GLN A 40 -13.28 22.39 -0.35
CA GLN A 40 -13.42 21.85 -1.71
C GLN A 40 -12.14 21.15 -2.18
N ALA A 41 -10.97 21.68 -1.81
CA ALA A 41 -9.68 21.04 -2.09
C ALA A 41 -9.51 19.70 -1.35
N ALA A 42 -9.95 19.62 -0.09
CA ALA A 42 -9.94 18.36 0.65
C ALA A 42 -10.93 17.34 0.06
N ASP A 43 -12.16 17.78 -0.26
CA ASP A 43 -13.20 16.92 -0.83
C ASP A 43 -12.80 16.38 -2.21
N SER A 44 -12.15 17.20 -3.05
CA SER A 44 -11.69 16.77 -4.38
C SER A 44 -10.57 15.73 -4.30
N LEU A 45 -9.70 15.82 -3.29
CA LEU A 45 -8.66 14.82 -3.04
C LEU A 45 -9.22 13.51 -2.50
N LEU A 46 -10.29 13.55 -1.70
CA LEU A 46 -10.86 12.33 -1.13
C LEU A 46 -11.61 11.51 -2.16
N GLY A 47 -12.15 12.10 -3.25
CA GLY A 47 -12.91 11.40 -4.29
C GLY A 47 -14.26 10.84 -3.82
N PRO A 48 -15.06 10.17 -4.68
CA PRO A 48 -16.38 9.62 -4.34
C PRO A 48 -16.28 8.45 -3.36
N ALA A 49 -17.11 8.43 -2.30
CA ALA A 49 -16.99 7.53 -1.14
C ALA A 49 -16.78 6.03 -1.49
N GLU A 50 -17.30 5.59 -2.62
CA GLU A 50 -17.14 4.23 -3.12
C GLU A 50 -15.90 4.16 -4.05
N ALA A 51 -14.75 3.77 -3.48
CA ALA A 51 -13.56 3.51 -4.29
C ALA A 51 -13.79 2.28 -5.17
N PRO A 52 -13.28 2.26 -6.42
CA PRO A 52 -13.27 1.04 -7.21
C PRO A 52 -12.49 -0.04 -6.45
N LYS A 53 -13.12 -1.21 -6.24
CA LYS A 53 -12.40 -2.43 -5.84
C LYS A 53 -11.45 -2.79 -6.98
N ALA A 54 -10.20 -2.34 -6.91
CA ALA A 54 -9.17 -2.93 -7.75
C ALA A 54 -8.74 -4.25 -7.12
N ASP A 55 -8.96 -5.33 -7.84
CA ASP A 55 -8.57 -6.67 -7.42
C ASP A 55 -7.03 -6.80 -7.42
N PRO A 56 -6.46 -7.55 -6.46
CA PRO A 56 -5.03 -7.84 -6.44
C PRO A 56 -4.65 -8.73 -7.62
N PRO A 57 -3.38 -8.71 -8.07
CA PRO A 57 -2.94 -9.56 -9.16
C PRO A 57 -3.11 -11.05 -8.80
N GLU A 58 -3.53 -11.85 -9.78
CA GLU A 58 -3.77 -13.29 -9.62
C GLU A 58 -2.53 -14.06 -9.10
N SER A 59 -1.33 -13.53 -9.31
CA SER A 59 -0.08 -14.09 -8.79
C SER A 59 -0.08 -14.20 -7.25
N ILE A 60 -0.91 -13.40 -6.57
CA ILE A 60 -1.12 -13.42 -5.12
C ILE A 60 -2.21 -14.43 -4.74
N LEU A 61 -3.22 -14.61 -5.59
CA LEU A 61 -4.41 -15.43 -5.33
C LEU A 61 -4.20 -16.95 -5.60
N LYS A 62 -3.11 -17.33 -6.27
CA LYS A 62 -2.80 -18.74 -6.60
C LYS A 62 -2.56 -19.58 -5.33
N PRO A 63 -2.86 -20.89 -5.35
CA PRO A 63 -2.82 -21.78 -4.19
C PRO A 63 -1.52 -21.67 -3.41
N SER A 64 -1.64 -21.85 -2.09
CA SER A 64 -0.56 -21.63 -1.13
C SER A 64 0.71 -22.33 -1.58
N LEU A 65 1.85 -21.63 -1.48
CA LEU A 65 3.17 -22.20 -1.74
C LEU A 65 3.37 -23.52 -0.96
N ASN A 66 2.72 -23.64 0.20
CA ASN A 66 2.70 -24.83 1.05
C ASN A 66 2.10 -26.07 0.37
N ASP A 67 1.03 -25.95 -0.41
CA ASP A 67 0.42 -27.10 -1.09
C ASP A 67 1.33 -27.67 -2.18
N LYS A 68 1.99 -26.78 -2.95
CA LYS A 68 3.00 -27.19 -3.93
C LYS A 68 4.20 -27.84 -3.22
N LEU A 69 4.66 -27.28 -2.12
CA LEU A 69 5.79 -27.80 -1.33
C LEU A 69 5.50 -29.19 -0.74
N ARG A 70 4.29 -29.43 -0.24
CA ARG A 70 3.87 -30.72 0.31
C ARG A 70 3.95 -31.84 -0.74
N THR A 71 3.37 -31.61 -1.91
CA THR A 71 3.40 -32.59 -3.01
C THR A 71 4.83 -32.84 -3.50
N LEU A 72 5.64 -31.79 -3.55
CA LEU A 72 7.02 -31.87 -4.01
C LEU A 72 7.93 -32.61 -3.02
N ARG A 73 7.73 -32.41 -1.71
CA ARG A 73 8.42 -33.14 -0.64
C ARG A 73 8.13 -34.64 -0.72
N ASN A 74 6.89 -35.03 -0.95
CA ASN A 74 6.51 -36.45 -1.10
C ASN A 74 7.19 -37.09 -2.32
N ARG A 75 7.31 -36.37 -3.45
CA ARG A 75 8.01 -36.86 -4.66
C ARG A 75 9.52 -36.97 -4.47
N LEU A 76 10.13 -36.01 -3.76
CA LEU A 76 11.57 -36.03 -3.49
C LEU A 76 12.01 -37.15 -2.55
N ASN A 77 11.11 -37.67 -1.69
CA ASN A 77 11.41 -38.77 -0.78
C ASN A 77 11.47 -40.15 -1.46
N LEU A 78 11.05 -40.25 -2.74
CA LEU A 78 11.09 -41.48 -3.54
C LEU A 78 12.38 -41.60 -4.39
N LEU A 79 13.23 -40.57 -4.38
CA LEU A 79 14.45 -40.50 -5.19
C LEU A 79 15.68 -40.90 -4.37
N ASP A 80 16.71 -41.33 -5.09
CA ASP A 80 18.02 -41.63 -4.51
C ASP A 80 18.65 -40.39 -3.84
N PRO A 81 19.39 -40.52 -2.71
CA PRO A 81 19.83 -39.38 -1.89
C PRO A 81 20.70 -38.35 -2.63
N LYS A 82 21.52 -38.79 -3.60
CA LYS A 82 22.34 -37.87 -4.41
C LYS A 82 21.49 -37.02 -5.35
N THR A 83 20.56 -37.66 -6.05
CA THR A 83 19.61 -37.01 -6.97
C THR A 83 18.63 -36.10 -6.22
N GLN A 84 18.31 -36.45 -4.97
CA GLN A 84 17.44 -35.67 -4.09
C GLN A 84 18.01 -34.28 -3.79
N GLU A 85 19.30 -34.18 -3.50
CA GLU A 85 19.92 -32.90 -3.10
C GLU A 85 20.09 -31.93 -4.27
N GLU A 86 20.36 -32.44 -5.46
CA GLU A 86 20.37 -31.63 -6.69
C GLU A 86 18.98 -31.08 -7.01
N LYS A 87 17.96 -31.95 -6.96
CA LYS A 87 16.58 -31.54 -7.21
C LYS A 87 16.08 -30.56 -6.16
N ARG A 88 16.43 -30.74 -4.88
CA ARG A 88 16.12 -29.76 -3.81
C ARG A 88 16.69 -28.38 -4.12
N ARG A 89 17.97 -28.31 -4.52
CA ARG A 89 18.61 -27.04 -4.87
C ARG A 89 17.96 -26.36 -6.07
N GLU A 90 17.62 -27.11 -7.11
CA GLU A 90 16.89 -26.61 -8.27
C GLU A 90 15.52 -26.03 -7.88
N ILE A 91 14.76 -26.80 -7.09
CA ILE A 91 13.43 -26.41 -6.60
C ILE A 91 13.49 -25.14 -5.76
N LEU A 92 14.43 -25.04 -4.82
CA LEU A 92 14.57 -23.86 -3.96
C LEU A 92 14.88 -22.61 -4.79
N ARG A 93 15.70 -22.72 -5.84
CA ARG A 93 15.98 -21.60 -6.75
C ARG A 93 14.74 -21.14 -7.50
N VAL A 94 13.97 -22.07 -8.06
CA VAL A 94 12.74 -21.75 -8.80
C VAL A 94 11.70 -21.10 -7.88
N LEU A 95 11.54 -21.64 -6.67
CA LEU A 95 10.60 -21.09 -5.69
C LEU A 95 11.00 -19.69 -5.23
N LYS A 96 12.28 -19.46 -4.95
CA LYS A 96 12.77 -18.13 -4.58
C LYS A 96 12.53 -17.11 -5.70
N ALA A 97 12.84 -17.47 -6.94
CA ALA A 97 12.58 -16.62 -8.09
C ALA A 97 11.07 -16.34 -8.29
N GLU A 98 10.20 -17.33 -8.06
CA GLU A 98 8.74 -17.14 -8.12
C GLU A 98 8.24 -16.21 -7.00
N GLN A 99 8.78 -16.32 -5.79
CA GLN A 99 8.45 -15.44 -4.66
C GLN A 99 8.90 -13.99 -4.93
N GLU A 100 10.12 -13.79 -5.42
CA GLU A 100 10.64 -12.46 -5.76
C GLU A 100 9.79 -11.77 -6.82
N LYS A 101 9.35 -12.52 -7.84
CA LYS A 101 8.42 -12.01 -8.86
C LYS A 101 7.08 -11.62 -8.25
N ARG A 102 6.46 -12.49 -7.45
CA ARG A 102 5.17 -12.19 -6.78
C ARG A 102 5.25 -10.95 -5.90
N LEU A 103 6.35 -10.80 -5.15
CA LEU A 103 6.57 -9.63 -4.31
C LEU A 103 6.75 -8.36 -5.15
N THR A 104 7.43 -8.46 -6.28
CA THR A 104 7.61 -7.36 -7.23
C THR A 104 6.29 -6.95 -7.86
N ASP A 105 5.47 -7.91 -8.30
CA ASP A 105 4.14 -7.67 -8.86
C ASP A 105 3.21 -7.01 -7.84
N LEU A 106 3.19 -7.51 -6.60
CA LEU A 106 2.41 -6.93 -5.51
C LEU A 106 2.85 -5.48 -5.24
N ARG A 107 4.16 -5.22 -5.17
CA ARG A 107 4.71 -3.87 -4.98
C ARG A 107 4.31 -2.95 -6.13
N GLY A 108 4.43 -3.41 -7.38
CA GLY A 108 4.05 -2.63 -8.55
C GLY A 108 2.56 -2.28 -8.58
N TRP A 109 1.71 -3.25 -8.26
CA TRP A 109 0.26 -3.04 -8.12
C TRP A 109 -0.06 -2.05 -7.00
N TRP A 110 0.55 -2.20 -5.82
CA TRP A 110 0.35 -1.29 -4.69
C TRP A 110 0.83 0.13 -5.00
N LEU A 111 2.01 0.28 -5.62
CA LEU A 111 2.54 1.59 -6.02
C LEU A 111 1.66 2.26 -7.07
N SER A 112 1.14 1.50 -8.04
CA SER A 112 0.22 2.03 -9.05
C SER A 112 -1.09 2.52 -8.41
N ARG A 113 -1.58 1.80 -7.39
CA ARG A 113 -2.76 2.18 -6.62
C ARG A 113 -2.52 3.43 -5.76
N MET A 114 -1.35 3.53 -5.12
CA MET A 114 -0.97 4.67 -4.29
C MET A 114 -0.53 5.90 -5.11
N ALA A 115 -0.28 5.75 -6.41
CA ALA A 115 -0.02 6.87 -7.31
C ALA A 115 -1.25 7.76 -7.50
N ASP A 116 -2.46 7.21 -7.28
CA ASP A 116 -3.70 7.98 -7.22
C ASP A 116 -3.81 8.71 -5.86
N PRO A 117 -3.83 10.06 -5.84
CA PRO A 117 -3.83 10.83 -4.60
C PRO A 117 -5.02 10.53 -3.68
N GLY A 118 -6.19 10.22 -4.24
CA GLY A 118 -7.39 9.95 -3.44
C GLY A 118 -7.40 8.58 -2.80
N THR A 119 -6.93 7.57 -3.52
CA THR A 119 -6.73 6.23 -2.95
C THR A 119 -5.65 6.28 -1.87
N ALA A 120 -4.53 6.97 -2.10
CA ALA A 120 -3.47 7.12 -1.12
C ALA A 120 -3.92 7.80 0.19
N ALA A 121 -4.75 8.84 0.09
CA ALA A 121 -5.28 9.55 1.26
C ALA A 121 -6.15 8.64 2.12
N ARG A 122 -7.01 7.83 1.49
CA ARG A 122 -7.91 6.89 2.19
C ARG A 122 -7.15 5.77 2.88
N GLU A 123 -6.21 5.13 2.19
CA GLU A 123 -5.41 4.03 2.76
C GLU A 123 -4.63 4.53 3.99
N LYS A 124 -4.08 5.75 3.95
CA LYS A 124 -3.44 6.36 5.13
C LYS A 124 -4.40 6.55 6.30
N MET A 125 -5.65 6.94 6.04
CA MET A 125 -6.67 7.08 7.07
C MET A 125 -7.06 5.73 7.67
N VAL A 126 -7.22 4.68 6.84
CA VAL A 126 -7.51 3.31 7.31
C VAL A 126 -6.37 2.80 8.19
N LEU A 127 -5.12 2.93 7.76
CA LEU A 127 -3.95 2.53 8.56
C LEU A 127 -3.85 3.29 9.90
N SER A 128 -4.28 4.56 9.93
CA SER A 128 -4.29 5.37 11.15
C SER A 128 -5.45 5.03 12.08
N ALA A 129 -6.60 4.61 11.54
CA ALA A 129 -7.76 4.20 12.32
C ALA A 129 -7.61 2.80 12.93
N GLU A 130 -6.89 1.90 12.25
CA GLU A 130 -6.62 0.53 12.73
C GLU A 130 -5.43 0.45 13.69
N SER A 131 -4.61 1.50 13.79
CA SER A 131 -3.52 1.56 14.75
C SER A 131 -4.10 1.74 16.17
N PRO A 132 -3.96 0.75 17.09
CA PRO A 132 -4.34 0.96 18.48
C PRO A 132 -3.39 2.03 19.04
N SER A 133 -3.92 3.23 19.27
CA SER A 133 -3.20 4.37 19.81
C SER A 133 -2.54 3.97 21.14
N ALA A 134 -1.26 3.62 21.07
CA ALA A 134 -0.39 3.43 22.22
C ALA A 134 -0.15 4.79 22.87
N LEU A 135 -0.91 5.06 23.94
CA LEU A 135 -0.66 5.96 25.08
C LEU A 135 -2.01 6.07 25.81
N ALA A 136 -2.35 5.13 26.70
CA ALA A 136 -1.88 5.17 28.08
C ALA A 136 -1.80 6.63 28.56
N ALA A 137 -2.95 7.13 29.01
CA ALA A 137 -3.04 8.30 29.85
C ALA A 137 -2.11 8.10 31.06
N GLU A 138 -0.98 8.81 31.08
CA GLU A 138 -0.28 9.04 32.34
C GLU A 138 -1.19 9.90 33.24
N PRO A 139 -1.41 9.51 34.50
CA PRO A 139 -2.12 10.37 35.45
C PRO A 139 -1.22 11.55 35.83
N PRO A 140 -1.79 12.75 36.07
CA PRO A 140 -1.03 13.86 36.59
C PRO A 140 -0.73 13.58 38.06
N PHE A 141 0.54 13.38 38.41
CA PHE A 141 0.98 13.47 39.81
C PHE A 141 1.36 14.93 40.15
N PRO A 142 1.14 15.34 41.41
CA PRO A 142 1.03 16.73 41.84
C PRO A 142 2.34 17.51 41.92
#